data_AF-D0LK40-F1
#
_entry.id   AF-D0LK40-F1
#
_cell.length_a   1.000
_cell.length_b   1.000
_cell.length_c   1.000
_cell.angle_alpha   90.00
_cell.angle_beta   90.00
_cell.angle_gamma   90.00
#
_symmetry.space_group_name_H-M   'P 1'
#
loop_
_entity.id
_entity.type
_entity.pdbx_description
1 polymer ?
#
loop_
_entity_poly.entity_id
_entity_poly.type
_entity_poly.pdbx_seq_one_letter_code
_entity_poly.pdbx_strand_id
1 'polypeptide(L)'
;MLRSLLLSFALMTSASFLVACGGDDGDGGSGAIDCDNTTEIAAGRQVVEDSCLGCHSSTLAEGSRGGAPVGINFDSDADVNDREDAIRDEAIFEAEMPPGNPLSDVEMDALEHYLTCQ
;
A
#
# COMPACT_ATOMS: atom_id res chain seq x y z
N MET A 1 78.38 10.56 -10.72
CA MET A 1 77.50 11.71 -10.98
C MET A 1 76.07 11.18 -10.86
N LEU A 2 75.42 11.25 -9.70
CA LEU A 2 74.74 12.40 -9.05
C LEU A 2 73.28 12.54 -9.51
N ARG A 3 72.35 12.10 -8.63
CA ARG A 3 71.03 12.66 -8.22
C ARG A 3 69.99 12.97 -9.34
N SER A 4 68.66 12.95 -9.16
CA SER A 4 67.71 13.15 -8.05
C SER A 4 66.43 12.40 -8.43
N LEU A 5 65.79 11.61 -7.57
CA LEU A 5 64.71 12.02 -6.65
C LEU A 5 63.79 13.14 -7.18
N LEU A 6 62.59 12.79 -7.63
CA LEU A 6 61.41 13.64 -7.53
C LEU A 6 60.24 12.81 -7.02
N LEU A 7 59.85 13.17 -5.80
CA LEU A 7 58.69 12.78 -5.02
C LEU A 7 57.48 13.54 -5.59
N SER A 8 56.33 12.88 -5.77
CA SER A 8 55.02 13.54 -5.85
C SER A 8 54.02 12.56 -5.25
N PHE A 9 53.79 12.65 -3.94
CA PHE A 9 52.67 13.37 -3.30
C PHE A 9 51.29 12.89 -3.76
N ALA A 10 50.73 12.00 -2.93
CA ALA A 10 49.36 11.93 -2.44
C ALA A 10 48.20 12.38 -3.37
N LEU A 11 47.23 11.48 -3.57
CA LEU A 11 45.84 11.83 -3.31
C LEU A 11 45.05 10.61 -2.79
N MET A 12 44.81 10.69 -1.49
CA MET A 12 43.76 10.03 -0.73
C MET A 12 42.43 10.67 -1.14
N THR A 13 41.37 9.91 -1.41
CA THR A 13 40.00 10.16 -0.88
C THR A 13 38.97 9.18 -1.46
N SER A 14 38.27 8.56 -0.52
CA SER A 14 37.11 7.68 -0.58
C SER A 14 35.88 8.30 -1.24
N ALA A 15 35.00 7.47 -1.81
CA ALA A 15 33.55 7.70 -1.76
C ALA A 15 32.80 6.37 -1.97
N SER A 16 32.32 5.82 -0.87
CA SER A 16 31.26 4.82 -0.85
C SER A 16 29.98 5.47 -1.37
N PHE A 17 29.48 5.03 -2.52
CA PHE A 17 28.12 5.35 -2.93
C PHE A 17 27.19 4.38 -2.19
N LEU A 18 26.72 4.82 -1.02
CA LEU A 18 25.46 4.35 -0.47
C LEU A 18 24.37 4.83 -1.44
N VAL A 19 23.66 3.88 -2.05
CA VAL A 19 22.34 4.12 -2.65
C VAL A 19 21.46 4.69 -1.54
N ALA A 20 21.26 6.00 -1.58
CA ALA A 20 20.33 6.72 -0.74
C ALA A 20 18.95 6.65 -1.40
N CYS A 21 17.94 6.37 -0.58
CA CYS A 21 16.52 6.42 -0.91
C CYS A 21 16.20 7.74 -1.62
N GLY A 22 15.44 7.65 -2.71
CA GLY A 22 14.99 8.80 -3.48
C GLY A 22 14.09 9.70 -2.65
N GLY A 23 14.56 10.92 -2.39
CA GLY A 23 13.70 12.07 -2.14
C GLY A 23 13.84 12.98 -3.35
N ASP A 24 12.84 12.98 -4.22
CA ASP A 24 12.70 13.97 -5.28
C ASP A 24 11.54 14.89 -4.88
N ASP A 25 11.89 16.11 -4.46
CA ASP A 25 10.97 17.20 -4.21
C ASP A 25 10.46 17.72 -5.56
N GLY A 26 9.45 17.05 -6.12
CA GLY A 26 8.77 17.41 -7.35
C GLY A 26 7.34 17.89 -7.12
N ASP A 27 7.14 19.20 -7.00
CA ASP A 27 5.84 19.84 -7.20
C ASP A 27 5.39 19.65 -8.66
N GLY A 28 4.45 18.73 -8.85
CA GLY A 28 3.92 18.37 -10.17
C GLY A 28 2.78 17.37 -10.04
N GLY A 29 1.54 17.87 -9.96
CA GLY A 29 0.34 17.05 -9.94
C GLY A 29 0.33 16.01 -11.07
N SER A 30 0.46 14.75 -10.68
CA SER A 30 0.21 13.57 -11.47
C SER A 30 -0.65 12.65 -10.61
N GLY A 31 -1.71 12.08 -11.18
CA GLY A 31 -2.65 11.17 -10.50
C GLY A 31 -2.04 9.83 -10.09
N ALA A 32 -0.88 9.86 -9.45
CA ALA A 32 -0.26 8.75 -8.73
C ALA A 32 -0.63 8.88 -7.26
N ILE A 33 -0.95 7.74 -6.64
CA ILE A 33 -1.32 7.62 -5.23
C ILE A 33 -0.08 7.88 -4.36
N ASP A 34 -0.21 8.71 -3.31
CA ASP A 34 0.87 9.04 -2.36
C ASP A 34 0.97 7.99 -1.24
N CYS A 35 1.86 7.02 -1.40
CA CYS A 35 2.07 5.97 -0.39
C CYS A 35 2.83 6.42 0.85
N ASP A 36 3.31 7.66 0.93
CA ASP A 36 3.84 8.23 2.18
C ASP A 36 2.73 8.86 3.03
N ASN A 37 1.52 9.05 2.47
CA ASN A 37 0.36 9.54 3.20
C ASN A 37 -0.30 8.43 4.06
N THR A 38 0.31 8.20 5.22
CA THR A 38 -0.20 7.21 6.20
C THR A 38 -1.61 7.49 6.72
N THR A 39 -2.12 8.72 6.61
CA THR A 39 -3.50 9.04 7.02
C THR A 39 -4.52 8.49 6.02
N GLU A 40 -4.24 8.60 4.72
CA GLU A 40 -5.10 8.05 3.67
C GLU A 40 -5.07 6.51 3.68
N ILE A 41 -3.89 5.91 3.89
CA ILE A 41 -3.74 4.47 4.08
C ILE A 41 -4.59 3.98 5.27
N ALA A 42 -4.52 4.67 6.41
CA ALA A 42 -5.32 4.32 7.58
C ALA A 42 -6.83 4.47 7.33
N ALA A 43 -7.24 5.46 6.54
CA ALA A 43 -8.65 5.64 6.16
C ALA A 43 -9.16 4.45 5.33
N GLY A 44 -8.39 3.97 4.35
CA GLY A 44 -8.78 2.79 3.58
C GLY A 44 -8.81 1.51 4.41
N ARG A 45 -7.87 1.33 5.34
CA ARG A 45 -7.92 0.22 6.31
C ARG A 45 -9.20 0.28 7.16
N GLN A 46 -9.61 1.47 7.61
CA GLN A 46 -10.84 1.65 8.35
C GLN A 46 -12.09 1.24 7.53
N VAL A 47 -12.10 1.49 6.21
CA VAL A 47 -13.17 1.02 5.33
C VAL A 47 -13.28 -0.51 5.36
N VAL A 48 -12.15 -1.23 5.33
CA VAL A 48 -12.17 -2.70 5.44
C VAL A 48 -12.78 -3.16 6.77
N GLU A 49 -12.44 -2.49 7.87
CA GLU A 49 -12.95 -2.81 9.20
C GLU A 49 -14.46 -2.61 9.31
N ASP A 50 -14.94 -1.45 8.85
CA ASP A 50 -16.34 -1.05 9.01
C ASP A 50 -17.27 -1.76 8.03
N SER A 51 -16.82 -1.97 6.79
CA SER A 51 -17.69 -2.41 5.68
C SER A 51 -17.48 -3.86 5.26
N CYS A 52 -16.31 -4.45 5.51
CA CYS A 52 -16.00 -5.79 5.02
C CYS A 52 -16.06 -6.87 6.12
N LEU A 53 -15.57 -6.58 7.33
CA LEU A 53 -15.44 -7.59 8.40
C LEU A 53 -16.76 -8.12 8.94
N GLY A 54 -17.88 -7.40 8.74
CA GLY A 54 -19.22 -7.88 9.10
C GLY A 54 -19.62 -9.17 8.37
N CYS A 55 -19.01 -9.46 7.21
CA CYS A 55 -19.22 -10.70 6.46
C CYS A 55 -17.91 -11.49 6.27
N HIS A 56 -16.77 -10.82 6.15
CA HIS A 56 -15.48 -11.40 5.79
C HIS A 56 -14.51 -11.53 6.98
N SER A 57 -14.97 -12.02 8.13
CA SER A 57 -14.08 -12.34 9.27
C SER A 57 -14.01 -13.85 9.53
N SER A 58 -12.84 -14.33 9.95
CA SER A 58 -12.64 -15.72 10.39
C SER A 58 -13.34 -16.04 11.71
N THR A 59 -13.72 -15.01 12.46
CA THR A 59 -14.47 -15.15 13.71
C THR A 59 -15.94 -15.49 13.50
N LEU A 60 -16.45 -15.29 12.28
CA LEU A 60 -17.83 -15.58 11.90
C LEU A 60 -17.99 -17.04 11.48
N ALA A 61 -18.98 -17.71 12.06
CA ALA A 61 -19.43 -19.01 11.57
C ALA A 61 -20.10 -18.86 10.20
N GLU A 62 -20.11 -19.91 9.38
CA GLU A 62 -20.65 -19.93 8.00
C GLU A 62 -22.02 -19.24 7.86
N GLY A 63 -22.97 -19.55 8.75
CA GLY A 63 -24.32 -18.97 8.71
C GLY A 63 -24.41 -17.49 9.09
N SER A 64 -23.32 -16.89 9.59
CA SER A 64 -23.25 -15.49 10.03
C SER A 64 -22.51 -14.59 9.05
N ARG A 65 -22.03 -15.12 7.91
CA ARG A 65 -21.19 -14.38 6.95
C ARG A 65 -21.99 -13.63 5.87
N GLY A 66 -23.31 -13.54 6.00
CA GLY A 66 -24.14 -12.86 4.98
C GLY A 66 -24.05 -13.45 3.57
N GLY A 67 -23.66 -14.73 3.45
CA GLY A 67 -23.39 -15.38 2.16
C GLY A 67 -21.93 -15.34 1.69
N ALA A 68 -21.05 -14.60 2.38
CA ALA A 68 -19.64 -14.58 2.05
C ALA A 68 -18.97 -15.94 2.31
N PRO A 69 -18.07 -16.43 1.42
CA PRO A 69 -17.51 -17.77 1.53
C PRO A 69 -16.64 -18.00 2.77
N VAL A 70 -16.77 -19.18 3.38
CA VAL A 70 -15.84 -19.61 4.44
C VAL A 70 -14.42 -19.66 3.89
N GLY A 71 -13.47 -19.06 4.63
CA GLY A 71 -12.07 -19.01 4.25
C GLY A 71 -11.67 -17.79 3.40
N ILE A 72 -12.62 -16.92 3.02
CA ILE A 72 -12.31 -15.59 2.48
C ILE A 72 -12.52 -14.58 3.59
N ASN A 73 -11.44 -14.28 4.32
CA ASN A 73 -11.44 -13.35 5.44
C ASN A 73 -10.53 -12.16 5.13
N PHE A 74 -10.73 -11.03 5.82
CA PHE A 74 -9.94 -9.81 5.69
C PHE A 74 -9.43 -9.32 7.07
N ASP A 75 -9.17 -10.27 7.97
CA ASP A 75 -8.80 -10.01 9.37
C ASP A 75 -7.40 -9.36 9.49
N SER A 76 -6.58 -9.43 8.44
CA SER A 76 -5.25 -8.83 8.37
C SER A 76 -4.97 -8.21 7.00
N ASP A 77 -3.97 -7.32 6.95
CA ASP A 77 -3.54 -6.68 5.71
C ASP A 77 -3.03 -7.71 4.68
N ALA A 78 -2.41 -8.79 5.15
CA ALA A 78 -1.98 -9.90 4.30
C ALA A 78 -3.18 -10.59 3.62
N ASP A 79 -4.27 -10.81 4.36
CA ASP A 79 -5.47 -11.42 3.80
C ASP A 79 -6.14 -10.51 2.75
N VAL A 80 -6.12 -9.20 2.98
CA VAL A 80 -6.59 -8.19 2.01
C VAL A 80 -5.71 -8.22 0.77
N ASN A 81 -4.38 -8.15 0.94
CA ASN A 81 -3.41 -8.13 -0.16
C ASN A 81 -3.52 -9.38 -1.04
N ASP A 82 -3.73 -10.56 -0.44
CA ASP A 82 -3.95 -11.82 -1.18
C ASP A 82 -5.19 -11.79 -2.08
N ARG A 83 -6.08 -10.80 -1.90
CA ARG A 83 -7.36 -10.64 -2.61
C ARG A 83 -7.55 -9.25 -3.21
N GLU A 84 -6.49 -8.45 -3.28
CA GLU A 84 -6.54 -7.04 -3.70
C GLU A 84 -7.34 -6.83 -4.99
N ASP A 85 -7.02 -7.58 -6.05
CA ASP A 85 -7.71 -7.50 -7.36
C ASP A 85 -9.21 -7.75 -7.25
N ALA A 86 -9.62 -8.77 -6.47
CA ALA A 86 -11.02 -9.11 -6.29
C ALA A 86 -11.76 -8.08 -5.44
N ILE A 87 -11.09 -7.49 -4.43
CA ILE A 87 -11.67 -6.41 -3.64
C ILE A 87 -11.88 -5.19 -4.53
N ARG A 88 -10.91 -4.84 -5.37
CA ARG A 88 -11.03 -3.74 -6.34
C ARG A 88 -12.20 -3.94 -7.29
N ASP A 89 -12.29 -5.12 -7.89
CA ASP A 89 -13.34 -5.43 -8.86
C ASP A 89 -14.73 -5.34 -8.22
N GLU A 90 -14.94 -6.04 -7.10
CA GLU A 90 -16.27 -6.20 -6.50
C GLU A 90 -16.73 -4.98 -5.70
N ALA A 91 -15.82 -4.28 -5.01
CA ALA A 91 -16.17 -3.17 -4.10
C ALA A 91 -16.03 -1.79 -4.75
N ILE A 92 -15.15 -1.64 -5.76
CA ILE A 92 -14.88 -0.34 -6.40
C ILE A 92 -15.43 -0.31 -7.83
N PHE A 93 -15.07 -1.28 -8.68
CA PHE A 93 -15.44 -1.23 -10.10
C PHE A 93 -16.92 -1.59 -10.34
N GLU A 94 -17.36 -2.73 -9.82
CA GLU A 94 -18.75 -3.20 -9.94
C GLU A 94 -19.65 -2.60 -8.85
N ALA A 95 -19.06 -2.16 -7.73
CA ALA A 95 -19.77 -1.62 -6.57
C ALA A 95 -20.91 -2.54 -6.08
N GLU A 96 -20.69 -3.86 -6.10
CA GLU A 96 -21.64 -4.87 -5.63
C GLU A 96 -21.38 -5.29 -4.17
N MET A 97 -20.21 -4.94 -3.64
CA MET A 97 -19.83 -5.19 -2.25
C MET A 97 -19.64 -3.87 -1.48
N PRO A 98 -20.25 -3.70 -0.28
CA PRO A 98 -21.15 -4.65 0.39
C PRO A 98 -22.53 -4.79 -0.29
N PRO A 99 -23.19 -5.98 -0.19
CA PRO A 99 -24.47 -6.20 -0.85
C PRO A 99 -25.57 -5.27 -0.35
N GLY A 100 -26.18 -4.52 -1.27
CA GLY A 100 -27.29 -3.60 -0.97
C GLY A 100 -26.89 -2.31 -0.25
N ASN A 101 -25.60 -2.13 0.05
CA ASN A 101 -25.06 -0.90 0.61
C ASN A 101 -23.62 -0.70 0.08
N PRO A 102 -23.47 -0.33 -1.21
CA PRO A 102 -22.17 -0.09 -1.81
C PRO A 102 -21.42 1.03 -1.08
N LEU A 103 -20.10 0.99 -1.17
CA LEU A 103 -19.24 2.05 -0.66
C LEU A 103 -19.58 3.40 -1.31
N SER A 104 -19.40 4.48 -0.58
CA SER A 104 -19.41 5.83 -1.15
C SER A 104 -18.13 6.11 -1.94
N ASP A 105 -18.17 7.09 -2.84
CA ASP A 105 -16.99 7.50 -3.63
C ASP A 105 -15.76 7.79 -2.73
N VAL A 106 -15.98 8.42 -1.58
CA VAL A 106 -14.91 8.74 -0.61
C VAL A 106 -14.32 7.47 0.02
N GLU A 107 -15.14 6.47 0.30
CA GLU A 107 -14.69 5.18 0.83
C GLU A 107 -13.99 4.35 -0.25
N MET A 108 -14.46 4.40 -1.50
CA MET A 108 -13.80 3.77 -2.64
C MET A 108 -12.41 4.37 -2.88
N ASP A 109 -12.29 5.70 -2.87
CA ASP A 109 -11.01 6.40 -3.03
C ASP A 109 -10.03 6.04 -1.89
N ALA A 110 -10.52 6.02 -0.65
CA ALA A 110 -9.71 5.64 0.50
C ALA A 110 -9.27 4.17 0.42
N LEU A 111 -10.18 3.27 0.02
CA LEU A 111 -9.89 1.85 -0.16
C LEU A 111 -8.87 1.64 -1.28
N GLU A 112 -9.02 2.31 -2.42
CA GLU A 112 -8.07 2.28 -3.55
C GLU A 112 -6.66 2.71 -3.12
N HIS A 113 -6.57 3.77 -2.31
CA HIS A 113 -5.31 4.25 -1.76
C HIS A 113 -4.64 3.18 -0.88
N TYR A 114 -5.40 2.60 0.04
CA TYR A 114 -4.91 1.55 0.93
C TYR A 114 -4.45 0.31 0.15
N LEU A 115 -5.27 -0.20 -0.78
CA LEU A 115 -4.93 -1.36 -1.61
C LEU A 115 -3.64 -1.15 -2.40
N THR A 116 -3.42 0.07 -2.91
CA THR A 116 -2.22 0.41 -3.68
C THR A 116 -0.93 0.45 -2.86
N CYS A 117 -1.03 0.78 -1.56
CA CYS A 117 0.12 1.21 -0.76
C CYS A 117 0.47 0.29 0.43
N GLN A 118 -0.30 -0.78 0.66
CA GLN A 118 -0.14 -1.71 1.77
C GLN A 118 0.97 -2.75 1.59
#